data_AF-A0AAW1JYD4-F1
#
_entry.id   AF-A0AAW1JYD4-F1
#
_cell.length_a   1.000
_cell.length_b   1.000
_cell.length_c   1.000
_cell.angle_alpha   90.00
_cell.angle_beta   90.00
_cell.angle_gamma   90.00
#
_symmetry.space_group_name_H-M   'P 1'
#
loop_
_entity.id
_entity.type
_entity.pdbx_description
1 polymer ?
#
loop_
_entity_poly.entity_id
_entity_poly.type
_entity_poly.pdbx_seq_one_letter_code
_entity_poly.pdbx_strand_id
1 'polypeptide(L)'
;MAPTSYMVPNEYNEEPISRTYQYRKVMKPMLERKRRARINRCLDELKELMVTALQSEGENVSKLEKADILELTVRHLHNLKRQHQLVAGPEQSYADRFKAGFTQCAHEVSHFIAAPTQLIDPISGRKLMQHLSSCVRQLDNVQIQYSQQNYTPPNSPKNLTQPSQAAPMWRPW
;
A
#
# COMPACT_ATOMS: atom_id res chain seq x y z
N MET A 1 65.26 27.01 -53.26
CA MET A 1 64.63 25.95 -52.44
C MET A 1 63.93 26.63 -51.28
N ALA A 2 62.59 26.71 -51.31
CA ALA A 2 61.81 27.20 -50.17
C ALA A 2 61.47 26.00 -49.27
N PRO A 3 61.55 26.12 -47.93
CA PRO A 3 61.20 25.01 -47.06
C PRO A 3 59.68 24.82 -47.03
N THR A 4 59.26 23.59 -47.30
CA THR A 4 57.87 23.13 -47.16
C THR A 4 57.45 23.15 -45.69
N SER A 5 56.40 23.91 -45.41
CA SER A 5 55.64 23.89 -44.17
C SER A 5 55.05 22.51 -43.93
N TYR A 6 55.58 21.77 -42.95
CA TYR A 6 54.90 20.60 -42.43
C TYR A 6 53.83 21.07 -41.45
N MET A 7 52.59 21.18 -41.94
CA MET A 7 51.40 21.24 -41.09
C MET A 7 51.25 19.86 -40.43
N VAL A 8 51.54 19.79 -39.13
CA VAL A 8 51.19 18.63 -38.29
C VAL A 8 49.65 18.56 -38.21
N PRO A 9 49.01 17.45 -38.59
CA PRO A 9 47.57 17.30 -38.43
C PRO A 9 47.21 17.27 -36.95
N ASN A 10 46.34 18.21 -36.59
CA ASN A 10 45.61 18.40 -35.34
C ASN A 10 45.59 17.16 -34.42
N GLU A 11 46.33 17.26 -33.33
CA GLU A 11 46.17 16.43 -32.14
C GLU A 11 44.72 16.53 -31.66
N TYR A 12 44.12 15.40 -31.32
CA TYR A 12 42.74 15.26 -30.89
C TYR A 12 42.39 16.27 -29.78
N ASN A 13 41.76 17.39 -30.16
CA ASN A 13 41.01 18.23 -29.23
C ASN A 13 39.70 17.49 -28.89
N GLU A 14 39.79 16.52 -27.98
CA GLU A 14 38.60 16.06 -27.23
C GLU A 14 38.22 17.18 -26.26
N GLU A 15 37.45 18.15 -26.75
CA GLU A 15 36.80 19.13 -25.88
C GLU A 15 36.03 18.39 -24.77
N PRO A 16 36.20 18.78 -23.49
CA PRO A 16 35.58 18.05 -22.39
C PRO A 16 34.07 18.10 -22.55
N ILE A 17 33.47 16.93 -22.81
CA ILE A 17 32.03 16.77 -22.99
C ILE A 17 31.32 17.47 -21.83
N SER A 18 30.54 18.50 -22.14
CA SER A 18 29.82 19.29 -21.14
C SER A 18 29.05 18.38 -20.19
N ARG A 19 29.15 18.65 -18.87
CA ARG A 19 28.40 17.90 -17.83
C ARG A 19 26.92 17.78 -18.17
N THR A 20 26.34 18.81 -18.80
CA THR A 20 24.94 18.80 -19.24
C THR A 20 24.69 17.78 -20.35
N TYR A 21 25.62 17.65 -21.31
CA TYR A 21 25.52 16.65 -22.38
C TYR A 21 25.70 15.23 -21.82
N GLN A 22 26.71 15.01 -20.97
CA GLN A 22 26.92 13.73 -20.29
C GLN A 22 25.67 13.31 -19.51
N TYR A 23 25.04 14.24 -18.79
CA TYR A 23 23.81 13.97 -18.07
C TYR A 23 22.64 13.61 -19.00
N ARG A 24 22.39 14.40 -20.05
CA ARG A 24 21.23 14.17 -20.95
C ARG A 24 21.36 12.91 -21.80
N LYS A 25 22.58 12.56 -22.22
CA LYS A 25 22.81 11.46 -23.18
C LYS A 25 23.22 10.14 -22.51
N VAL A 26 23.81 10.19 -21.33
CA VAL A 26 24.31 8.99 -20.65
C VAL A 26 23.57 8.76 -19.34
N MET A 27 23.62 9.73 -18.41
CA MET A 27 23.09 9.54 -17.07
C MET A 27 21.55 9.39 -17.05
N LYS A 28 20.83 10.28 -17.74
CA LYS A 28 19.36 10.29 -17.77
C LYS A 28 18.78 9.01 -18.39
N PRO A 29 19.24 8.52 -19.57
CA PRO A 29 18.77 7.24 -20.11
C PRO A 29 19.10 6.05 -19.21
N MET A 30 20.29 6.04 -18.59
CA MET A 30 20.68 4.97 -17.66
C MET A 30 19.78 4.95 -16.40
N LEU A 31 19.50 6.12 -15.82
CA LEU A 31 18.62 6.24 -14.65
C LEU A 31 17.18 5.81 -14.97
N GLU A 32 16.66 6.17 -16.15
CA GLU A 32 15.34 5.72 -16.57
C GLU A 32 15.29 4.20 -16.79
N ARG A 33 16.35 3.61 -17.34
CA ARG A 33 16.47 2.15 -17.46
C ARG A 33 16.43 1.48 -16.07
N LYS A 34 17.18 2.01 -15.09
CA LYS A 34 17.16 1.52 -13.70
C LYS A 34 15.78 1.66 -13.06
N ARG A 35 15.10 2.79 -13.27
CA ARG A 35 13.73 3.02 -12.79
C ARG A 35 12.75 2.00 -13.39
N ARG A 36 12.80 1.77 -14.71
CA ARG A 36 11.93 0.79 -15.40
C ARG A 36 12.17 -0.64 -14.91
N ALA A 37 13.44 -1.02 -14.73
CA ALA A 37 13.79 -2.33 -14.17
C ALA A 37 13.18 -2.53 -12.77
N ARG A 38 13.28 -1.52 -11.90
CA ARG A 38 12.65 -1.56 -10.57
C ARG A 38 11.13 -1.69 -10.65
N ILE A 39 10.47 -0.90 -11.51
CA ILE A 39 9.00 -0.97 -11.67
C ILE A 39 8.56 -2.36 -12.14
N ASN A 40 9.22 -2.93 -13.14
CA ASN A 40 8.86 -4.25 -13.64
C ASN A 40 9.07 -5.32 -12.56
N ARG A 41 10.19 -5.27 -11.82
CA ARG A 41 10.41 -6.20 -10.70
C ARG A 41 9.27 -6.15 -9.67
N CYS A 42 8.85 -4.95 -9.27
CA CYS A 42 7.73 -4.83 -8.34
C CYS A 42 6.41 -5.36 -8.92
N LEU A 43 6.17 -5.20 -10.22
CA LEU A 43 4.97 -5.76 -10.87
C LEU A 43 5.02 -7.28 -10.93
N ASP A 44 6.19 -7.87 -11.16
CA ASP A 44 6.38 -9.33 -11.16
C ASP A 44 6.14 -9.89 -9.74
N GLU A 45 6.72 -9.27 -8.71
CA GLU A 45 6.47 -9.62 -7.30
C GLU A 45 4.97 -9.48 -6.94
N LEU A 46 4.30 -8.41 -7.37
CA LEU A 46 2.86 -8.24 -7.16
C LEU A 46 2.05 -9.34 -7.85
N LYS A 47 2.41 -9.72 -9.07
CA LYS A 47 1.75 -10.80 -9.80
C LYS A 47 1.84 -12.11 -9.04
N GLU A 48 3.02 -12.47 -8.54
CA GLU A 48 3.21 -13.70 -7.75
C GLU A 48 2.36 -13.72 -6.47
N LEU A 49 2.31 -12.60 -5.75
CA LEU A 49 1.47 -12.44 -4.56
C LEU A 49 -0.02 -12.58 -4.90
N MET A 50 -0.48 -11.95 -5.98
CA MET A 50 -1.88 -12.05 -6.42
C MET A 50 -2.24 -13.45 -6.91
N VAL A 51 -1.34 -14.14 -7.62
CA VAL A 51 -1.52 -15.54 -8.00
C VAL A 51 -1.77 -16.40 -6.75
N THR A 52 -0.96 -16.21 -5.71
CA THR A 52 -1.10 -16.95 -4.45
C THR A 52 -2.40 -16.60 -3.72
N ALA A 53 -2.76 -15.32 -3.66
CA ALA A 53 -3.93 -14.84 -2.93
C ALA A 53 -5.27 -15.21 -3.62
N LEU A 54 -5.31 -15.24 -4.95
CA LEU A 54 -6.54 -15.44 -5.73
C LEU A 54 -6.73 -16.89 -6.23
N GLN A 55 -5.74 -17.75 -6.06
CA GLN A 55 -5.86 -19.19 -6.37
C GLN A 55 -7.02 -19.87 -5.63
N SER A 56 -7.34 -19.42 -4.42
CA SER A 56 -8.49 -19.91 -3.63
C SER A 56 -9.84 -19.43 -4.17
N GLU A 57 -9.85 -18.35 -4.94
CA GLU A 57 -11.06 -17.73 -5.53
C GLU A 57 -11.37 -18.28 -6.94
N GLY A 58 -10.55 -19.20 -7.46
CA GLY A 58 -10.75 -19.86 -8.76
C GLY A 58 -10.44 -18.96 -9.97
N GLU A 59 -9.78 -17.83 -9.77
CA GLU A 59 -9.45 -16.88 -10.83
C GLU A 59 -8.19 -17.36 -11.59
N ASN A 60 -8.20 -17.29 -12.93
CA ASN A 60 -7.07 -17.73 -13.75
C ASN A 60 -5.97 -16.66 -13.82
N VAL A 61 -5.08 -16.68 -12.83
CA VAL A 61 -4.09 -15.61 -12.58
C VAL A 61 -2.81 -15.70 -13.44
N SER A 62 -2.68 -16.76 -14.27
CA SER A 62 -1.45 -17.01 -15.05
C SER A 62 -1.19 -15.97 -16.15
N LYS A 63 -2.22 -15.23 -16.59
CA LYS A 63 -2.18 -14.30 -17.74
C LYS A 63 -2.51 -12.84 -17.40
N LEU A 64 -2.27 -12.38 -16.18
CA LEU A 64 -2.53 -10.97 -15.85
C LEU A 64 -1.67 -10.01 -16.70
N GLU A 65 -2.33 -9.02 -17.32
CA GLU A 65 -1.67 -7.86 -17.91
C GLU A 65 -1.26 -6.85 -16.84
N LYS A 66 -0.45 -5.84 -17.20
CA LYS A 66 0.02 -4.84 -16.22
C LYS A 66 -1.11 -4.04 -15.58
N ALA A 67 -2.18 -3.75 -16.34
CA ALA A 67 -3.35 -3.06 -15.82
C ALA A 67 -4.10 -3.96 -14.83
N ASP A 68 -4.31 -5.23 -15.17
CA ASP A 68 -4.98 -6.21 -14.30
C ASP A 68 -4.23 -6.42 -12.99
N ILE A 69 -2.90 -6.55 -13.03
CA ILE A 69 -2.07 -6.68 -11.80
C ILE A 69 -2.35 -5.52 -10.85
N LEU A 70 -2.38 -4.29 -11.36
CA LEU A 70 -2.63 -3.09 -10.55
C LEU A 70 -4.07 -3.05 -10.04
N GLU A 71 -5.05 -3.34 -10.90
CA GLU A 71 -6.47 -3.30 -10.53
C GLU A 71 -6.80 -4.36 -9.48
N LEU A 72 -6.39 -5.61 -9.70
CA LEU A 72 -6.61 -6.72 -8.77
C LEU A 72 -5.94 -6.46 -7.43
N THR A 73 -4.70 -5.98 -7.44
CA THR A 73 -4.00 -5.62 -6.20
C THR A 73 -4.77 -4.55 -5.43
N VAL A 74 -5.23 -3.48 -6.08
CA VAL A 74 -6.00 -2.41 -5.41
C VAL A 74 -7.31 -2.96 -4.85
N ARG A 75 -8.03 -3.77 -5.63
CA ARG A 75 -9.28 -4.42 -5.19
C ARG A 75 -9.03 -5.32 -3.98
N HIS A 76 -7.96 -6.11 -4.01
CA HIS A 76 -7.57 -7.00 -2.91
C HIS A 76 -7.21 -6.20 -1.65
N LEU A 77 -6.45 -5.10 -1.77
CA LEU A 77 -6.16 -4.20 -0.65
C LEU A 77 -7.44 -3.59 -0.06
N HIS A 78 -8.40 -3.18 -0.90
CA HIS A 78 -9.70 -2.72 -0.40
C HIS A 78 -10.47 -3.82 0.34
N ASN A 79 -10.42 -5.07 -0.14
CA ASN A 79 -11.02 -6.21 0.54
C ASN A 79 -10.38 -6.47 1.90
N LEU A 80 -9.04 -6.54 1.95
CA LEU A 80 -8.30 -6.72 3.19
C LEU A 80 -8.56 -5.58 4.18
N LYS A 81 -8.72 -4.33 3.70
CA LYS A 81 -9.09 -3.18 4.54
C LYS A 81 -10.47 -3.36 5.17
N ARG A 82 -11.46 -3.77 4.37
CA ARG A 82 -12.84 -4.03 4.86
C ARG A 82 -12.88 -5.18 5.86
N GLN A 83 -11.99 -6.14 5.71
CA GLN A 83 -11.85 -7.27 6.63
C GLN A 83 -10.94 -6.96 7.83
N HIS A 84 -10.46 -5.72 7.98
CA HIS A 84 -9.52 -5.29 9.03
C HIS A 84 -8.18 -6.08 9.06
N GLN A 85 -7.82 -6.76 7.97
CA GLN A 85 -6.62 -7.60 7.88
C GLN A 85 -5.36 -6.82 7.44
N LEU A 86 -5.51 -5.61 6.88
CA LEU A 86 -4.36 -4.79 6.46
C LEU A 86 -3.60 -4.13 7.62
N VAL A 87 -4.27 -3.86 8.73
CA VAL A 87 -3.73 -3.07 9.85
C VAL A 87 -3.89 -3.87 11.13
N ALA A 88 -3.36 -5.09 11.15
CA ALA A 88 -3.17 -5.83 12.38
C ALA A 88 -1.93 -5.28 13.12
N GLY A 89 -2.04 -4.07 13.68
CA GLY A 89 -1.08 -3.60 14.67
C GLY A 89 -1.12 -4.47 15.93
N PRO A 90 -0.08 -4.50 16.76
CA PRO A 90 -0.09 -5.27 18.02
C PRO A 90 -1.27 -4.89 18.95
N GLU A 91 -1.68 -3.63 18.93
CA GLU A 91 -2.89 -3.11 19.61
C GLU A 91 -4.18 -3.72 19.06
N GLN A 92 -4.32 -3.79 17.73
CA GLN A 92 -5.47 -4.41 17.07
C GLN A 92 -5.56 -5.91 17.41
N SER A 93 -4.40 -6.58 17.41
CA SER A 93 -4.28 -7.97 17.85
C SER A 93 -4.67 -8.17 19.32
N TYR A 94 -4.47 -7.17 20.20
CA TYR A 94 -4.93 -7.25 21.59
C TYR A 94 -6.45 -7.07 21.70
N ALA A 95 -7.01 -6.08 21.02
CA ALA A 95 -8.46 -5.86 20.98
C ALA A 95 -9.21 -7.08 20.41
N ASP A 96 -8.71 -7.67 19.32
CA ASP A 96 -9.28 -8.87 18.71
C ASP A 96 -9.16 -10.10 19.63
N ARG A 97 -8.01 -10.29 20.30
CA ARG A 97 -7.82 -11.35 21.30
C ARG A 97 -8.72 -11.18 22.52
N PHE A 98 -8.84 -9.96 23.03
CA PHE A 98 -9.74 -9.64 24.13
C PHE A 98 -11.19 -9.92 23.74
N LYS A 99 -11.63 -9.45 22.56
CA LYS A 99 -12.97 -9.69 22.03
C LYS A 99 -13.25 -11.19 21.86
N ALA A 100 -12.30 -11.95 21.34
CA ALA A 100 -12.43 -13.40 21.21
C ALA A 100 -12.60 -14.07 22.59
N GLY A 101 -11.75 -13.73 23.56
CA GLY A 101 -11.84 -14.26 24.93
C GLY A 101 -13.15 -13.87 25.65
N PHE A 102 -13.60 -12.62 25.48
CA PHE A 102 -14.88 -12.15 26.02
C PHE A 102 -16.06 -12.93 25.41
N THR A 103 -16.04 -13.14 24.09
CA THR A 103 -17.10 -13.88 23.38
C THR A 103 -17.15 -15.34 23.82
N GLN A 104 -16.01 -15.98 24.01
CA GLN A 104 -15.93 -17.33 24.58
C GLN A 104 -16.52 -17.39 25.99
N CYS A 105 -16.13 -16.47 26.87
CA CYS A 105 -16.66 -16.42 28.23
C CYS A 105 -18.19 -16.23 28.24
N ALA A 106 -18.71 -15.33 27.40
CA ALA A 106 -20.15 -15.12 27.27
C ALA A 106 -20.90 -16.37 26.76
N HIS A 107 -20.27 -17.14 25.87
CA HIS A 107 -20.81 -18.41 25.38
C HIS A 107 -20.92 -19.44 26.51
N GLU A 108 -19.89 -19.53 27.35
CA GLU A 108 -19.88 -20.48 28.48
C GLU A 108 -20.85 -20.10 29.58
N VAL A 109 -21.03 -18.80 29.83
CA VAL A 109 -22.10 -18.30 30.68
C VAL A 109 -23.47 -18.68 30.11
N SER A 110 -23.65 -18.58 28.78
CA SER A 110 -24.89 -18.99 28.12
C SER A 110 -25.18 -20.48 28.33
N HIS A 111 -24.16 -21.34 28.19
CA HIS A 111 -24.30 -22.79 28.43
C HIS A 111 -24.62 -23.10 29.88
N PHE A 112 -23.96 -22.43 30.83
CA PHE A 112 -24.21 -22.61 32.26
C PHE A 112 -25.64 -22.22 32.65
N ILE A 113 -26.16 -21.12 32.08
CA ILE A 113 -27.55 -20.67 32.32
C ILE A 113 -28.57 -21.60 31.63
N ALA A 114 -28.24 -22.13 30.44
CA ALA A 114 -29.10 -23.04 29.71
C ALA A 114 -29.10 -24.48 30.27
N ALA A 115 -28.12 -24.82 31.10
CA ALA A 115 -28.06 -26.12 31.76
C ALA A 115 -29.32 -26.32 32.62
N PRO A 116 -29.91 -27.53 32.65
CA PRO A 116 -31.13 -27.84 33.41
C PRO A 116 -30.85 -27.95 34.92
N THR A 117 -30.28 -26.89 35.48
CA THR A 117 -30.01 -26.71 36.89
C THR A 117 -30.97 -25.64 37.41
N GLN A 118 -31.78 -25.93 38.43
CA GLN A 118 -32.72 -24.96 39.00
C GLN A 118 -32.03 -23.87 39.86
N LEU A 119 -30.73 -23.63 39.67
CA LEU A 119 -29.97 -22.70 40.49
C LEU A 119 -30.12 -21.23 40.07
N ILE A 120 -30.58 -20.95 38.84
CA ILE A 120 -30.58 -19.60 38.29
C ILE A 120 -32.00 -19.19 37.92
N ASP A 121 -32.43 -18.03 38.43
CA ASP A 121 -33.68 -17.40 38.04
C ASP A 121 -33.69 -17.07 36.53
N PRO A 122 -34.68 -17.54 35.75
CA PRO A 122 -34.76 -17.34 34.30
C PRO A 122 -34.81 -15.87 33.88
N ILE A 123 -35.31 -14.97 34.73
CA ILE A 123 -35.35 -13.54 34.44
C ILE A 123 -33.95 -12.94 34.56
N SER A 124 -33.24 -13.28 35.63
CA SER A 124 -31.87 -12.86 35.89
C SER A 124 -30.91 -13.38 34.80
N GLY A 125 -31.05 -14.65 34.38
CA GLY A 125 -30.27 -15.23 33.30
C GLY A 125 -30.46 -14.50 31.96
N ARG A 126 -31.71 -14.17 31.60
CA ARG A 126 -32.00 -13.38 30.37
C ARG A 126 -31.40 -11.97 30.43
N LYS A 127 -31.51 -11.28 31.58
CA LYS A 127 -30.92 -9.94 31.76
C LYS A 127 -29.40 -9.97 31.59
N LEU A 128 -28.74 -10.98 32.16
CA LEU A 128 -27.29 -11.15 32.02
C LEU A 128 -26.88 -11.39 30.56
N MET A 129 -27.56 -12.31 29.87
CA MET A 129 -27.27 -12.58 28.45
C MET A 129 -27.52 -11.37 27.55
N GLN A 130 -28.58 -10.61 27.82
CA GLN A 130 -28.84 -9.36 27.11
C GLN A 130 -27.71 -8.34 27.32
N HIS A 131 -27.23 -8.17 28.55
CA HIS A 131 -26.11 -7.30 28.85
C HIS A 131 -24.82 -7.73 28.15
N LEU A 132 -24.46 -9.02 28.22
CA LEU A 132 -23.29 -9.57 27.55
C LEU A 132 -23.36 -9.35 26.03
N SER A 133 -24.53 -9.58 25.42
CA SER A 133 -24.73 -9.34 23.98
C SER A 133 -24.59 -7.87 23.60
N SER A 134 -24.99 -6.94 24.49
CA SER A 134 -24.78 -5.51 24.28
C SER A 134 -23.30 -5.12 24.37
N CYS A 135 -22.55 -5.70 25.32
CA CYS A 135 -21.12 -5.47 25.44
C CYS A 135 -20.35 -5.96 24.19
N VAL A 136 -20.69 -7.14 23.64
CA VAL A 136 -20.07 -7.62 22.39
C VAL A 136 -20.28 -6.62 21.24
N ARG A 137 -21.50 -6.10 21.08
CA ARG A 137 -21.80 -5.10 20.04
C ARG A 137 -21.08 -3.76 20.26
N GLN A 138 -20.84 -3.38 21.52
CA GLN A 138 -20.06 -2.18 21.82
C GLN A 138 -18.59 -2.37 21.46
N LEU A 139 -18.01 -3.55 21.72
CA LEU A 139 -16.64 -3.89 21.32
C LEU A 139 -16.45 -3.85 19.80
N ASP A 140 -17.48 -4.19 19.02
CA ASP A 140 -17.47 -4.03 17.55
C ASP A 140 -17.38 -2.57 17.09
N ASN A 141 -17.95 -1.63 17.85
CA ASN A 141 -18.03 -0.22 17.48
C ASN A 141 -16.80 0.62 17.88
N VAL A 142 -15.92 0.11 18.77
CA VAL A 142 -14.69 0.81 19.20
C VAL A 142 -13.63 0.88 18.07
N GLN A 143 -13.86 0.22 16.94
CA GLN A 143 -12.91 0.09 15.83
C GLN A 143 -12.80 1.26 14.85
N ILE A 144 -13.41 2.43 15.11
CA ILE A 144 -13.35 3.56 14.17
C ILE A 144 -12.92 4.84 14.88
N GLN A 145 -11.61 5.04 15.02
CA GLN A 145 -11.01 6.38 15.08
C GLN A 145 -9.52 6.32 14.75
N TYR A 146 -9.17 5.75 13.59
CA TYR A 146 -7.86 6.05 13.00
C TYR A 146 -7.96 7.43 12.37
N SER A 147 -7.29 8.40 12.99
CA SER A 147 -7.02 9.69 12.36
C SER A 147 -6.30 9.42 11.04
N GLN A 148 -6.96 9.70 9.92
CA GLN A 148 -6.30 9.75 8.64
C GLN A 148 -5.27 10.87 8.70
N GLN A 149 -4.01 10.52 8.96
CA GLN A 149 -2.89 11.37 8.62
C GLN A 149 -2.86 11.45 7.10
N ASN A 150 -3.50 12.49 6.55
CA ASN A 150 -3.40 12.86 5.15
C ASN A 150 -1.91 13.09 4.83
N TYR A 151 -1.27 12.08 4.25
CA TYR A 151 0.08 12.21 3.72
C TYR A 151 0.05 13.24 2.59
N THR A 152 0.50 14.45 2.87
CA THR A 152 0.84 15.44 1.85
C THR A 152 2.28 15.18 1.42
N PRO A 153 2.55 14.94 0.12
CA PRO A 153 3.91 14.80 -0.36
C PRO A 153 4.71 16.07 -0.08
N PRO A 154 6.03 15.97 0.20
CA PRO A 154 6.84 17.13 0.52
C PRO A 154 6.81 18.15 -0.62
N ASN A 155 6.38 19.37 -0.30
CA ASN A 155 6.40 20.51 -1.21
C ASN A 155 7.84 20.73 -1.70
N SER A 156 8.02 20.75 -3.03
CA SER A 156 9.26 21.22 -3.63
C SER A 156 9.49 22.70 -3.27
N PRO A 157 10.75 23.15 -3.08
CA PRO A 157 11.03 24.52 -2.67
C PRO A 157 10.48 25.51 -3.69
N LYS A 158 9.64 26.44 -3.20
CA LYS A 158 9.07 27.53 -4.00
C LYS A 158 10.18 28.53 -4.32
N ASN A 159 10.59 28.59 -5.58
CA ASN A 159 11.44 29.68 -6.06
C ASN A 159 10.56 30.93 -6.19
N LEU A 160 10.93 31.99 -5.48
CA LEU A 160 10.22 33.28 -5.48
C LEU A 160 10.46 33.99 -6.81
N THR A 161 9.50 33.92 -7.73
CA THR A 161 9.34 34.92 -8.80
C THR A 161 7.91 34.89 -9.35
N GLN A 162 7.18 36.00 -9.22
CA GLN A 162 5.90 36.30 -9.89
C GLN A 162 6.15 37.13 -11.17
N PRO A 163 5.15 37.37 -12.04
CA PRO A 163 4.13 36.46 -12.55
C PRO A 163 4.10 36.47 -14.09
N SER A 164 3.82 35.33 -14.74
CA SER A 164 3.22 35.37 -16.08
C SER A 164 2.33 34.14 -16.25
N GLN A 165 1.10 34.41 -16.67
CA GLN A 165 0.03 33.44 -16.82
C GLN A 165 0.38 32.41 -17.88
N ALA A 166 0.54 31.16 -17.46
CA ALA A 166 0.23 30.00 -18.27
C ALA A 166 -0.07 28.82 -17.33
N ALA A 167 -1.33 28.41 -17.27
CA ALA A 167 -1.70 27.18 -16.59
C ALA A 167 -0.94 26.00 -17.21
N PRO A 168 -0.29 25.12 -16.43
CA PRO A 168 0.27 23.91 -16.97
C PRO A 168 -0.89 22.94 -17.26
N MET A 169 -1.32 22.94 -18.52
CA MET A 169 -2.13 21.87 -19.08
C MET A 169 -1.38 20.56 -18.87
N TRP A 170 -1.87 19.72 -17.96
CA TRP A 170 -1.40 18.35 -17.81
C TRP A 170 -1.52 17.65 -19.17
N ARG A 171 -0.41 17.13 -19.69
CA ARG A 171 -0.40 16.26 -20.87
C ARG A 171 0.08 14.88 -20.42
N PRO A 172 -0.75 13.83 -20.51
CA PRO A 172 -0.25 12.47 -20.52
C PRO A 172 0.53 12.23 -21.81
N TRP A 173 1.47 11.28 -21.73
CA TRP A 173 2.40 10.87 -22.78
C TRP A 173 1.74 10.67 -24.15
#